data_AF-A0A4P9VG83-F1
#
_entry.id   AF-A0A4P9VG83-F1
#
_cell.length_a   1.000
_cell.length_b   1.000
_cell.length_c   1.000
_cell.angle_alpha   90.00
_cell.angle_beta   90.00
_cell.angle_gamma   90.00
#
_symmetry.space_group_name_H-M   'P 1'
#
loop_
_entity.id
_entity.type
_entity.pdbx_description
1 polymer ?
#
loop_
_entity_poly.entity_id
_entity_poly.type
_entity_poly.pdbx_seq_one_letter_code
_entity_poly.pdbx_strand_id
1 'polypeptide(L)'
;MQIHIKRSLIIAITCSLLSGVVWGAEPLRFYRFVDESGNMVISSSIPPHLAAKGGYTVIDDKGRVLEKVPKALTPEQLIEKKQQDLIREALEQQRAQQEARDKTLLTLYSSTDDIERAMQRQLAEIEEKIRTTEGDIRRTQQNKGQKEEQAANVERSGRQVPKRILEEIKHLNSETKRLEKEIERRRNEQEEVKAKFAKDIERFRVLTGEDTPEVPEPVDISKEDLHGIWISGAVSDTKHEMILTKKGSLTWVSNAPSGIRTLRIGNWKSEKQALLVTVNSRQTTDKQGKVALEQTSEQKRYPVKGYQSNIIVLEIEGKAIPFSRSD
;
A
#
# COMPACT_ATOMS: atom_id res chain seq x y z
N MET A 1 29.94 96.18 26.77
CA MET A 1 29.44 97.56 26.66
C MET A 1 28.21 97.54 25.76
N GLN A 2 27.05 97.90 26.34
CA GLN A 2 25.74 98.20 25.73
C GLN A 2 25.07 97.06 24.92
N ILE A 3 24.03 96.34 25.37
CA ILE A 3 22.73 96.72 25.97
C ILE A 3 21.94 97.70 25.08
N HIS A 4 20.85 97.22 24.46
CA HIS A 4 19.51 97.76 24.75
C HIS A 4 18.38 96.78 24.40
N ILE A 5 17.66 96.45 25.46
CA ILE A 5 16.39 95.75 25.60
C ILE A 5 15.23 96.71 25.29
N LYS A 6 14.10 96.18 24.77
CA LYS A 6 12.69 96.50 25.14
C LYS A 6 11.79 95.42 24.50
N ARG A 7 11.24 94.44 25.26
CA ARG A 7 10.00 94.47 26.08
C ARG A 7 8.77 94.82 25.21
N SER A 8 7.65 94.09 25.16
CA SER A 8 7.02 93.25 26.19
C SER A 8 5.77 92.51 25.64
N LEU A 9 5.43 91.39 26.28
CA LEU A 9 4.09 90.87 26.65
C LEU A 9 3.10 90.48 25.53
N ILE A 10 2.49 89.28 25.54
CA ILE A 10 1.27 88.88 26.31
C ILE A 10 1.19 87.32 26.30
N ILE A 11 1.28 86.61 27.45
CA ILE A 11 0.19 85.91 28.21
C ILE A 11 -0.43 84.73 27.39
N ALA A 12 -0.47 83.44 27.78
CA ALA A 12 -0.95 82.84 29.04
C ALA A 12 -0.79 81.28 29.07
N ILE A 13 -0.62 80.72 30.28
CA ILE A 13 -1.39 79.57 30.88
C ILE A 13 -1.20 78.17 30.25
N THR A 14 -0.28 77.32 30.75
CA THR A 14 -0.37 76.30 31.84
C THR A 14 -1.07 74.96 31.54
N CYS A 15 -0.32 73.88 31.85
CA CYS A 15 -0.70 72.62 32.52
C CYS A 15 -1.28 71.39 31.78
N SER A 16 -0.57 70.27 32.03
CA SER A 16 -1.04 68.90 32.32
C SER A 16 -1.21 67.84 31.21
N LEU A 17 -0.26 66.89 31.30
CA LEU A 17 -0.33 65.44 31.07
C LEU A 17 -1.74 64.82 30.86
N LEU A 18 -1.90 64.10 29.74
CA LEU A 18 -2.73 62.89 29.68
C LEU A 18 -2.01 61.80 28.87
N SER A 19 -1.68 60.71 29.55
CA SER A 19 -1.29 59.44 28.95
C SER A 19 -2.44 58.90 28.10
N GLY A 20 -2.23 58.83 26.78
CA GLY A 20 -3.15 58.12 25.89
C GLY A 20 -2.96 56.62 26.01
N VAL A 21 -3.96 55.93 26.56
CA VAL A 21 -4.12 54.48 26.35
C VAL A 21 -4.46 54.29 24.88
N VAL A 22 -3.52 53.78 24.09
CA VAL A 22 -3.80 53.37 22.71
C VAL A 22 -4.61 52.08 22.79
N TRP A 23 -5.94 52.20 22.67
CA TRP A 23 -6.77 51.08 22.25
C TRP A 23 -6.35 50.72 20.82
N GLY A 24 -5.68 49.58 20.66
CA GLY A 24 -5.47 49.01 19.34
C GLY A 24 -6.83 48.72 18.72
N ALA A 25 -7.20 49.48 17.69
CA ALA A 25 -8.35 49.15 16.86
C ALA A 25 -8.04 47.82 16.16
N GLU A 26 -8.87 46.79 16.39
CA GLU A 26 -8.79 45.58 15.57
C GLU A 26 -9.02 45.98 14.11
N PRO A 27 -8.18 45.53 13.16
CA PRO A 27 -8.35 45.86 11.75
C PRO A 27 -9.73 45.35 11.29
N LEU A 28 -10.54 46.25 10.70
CA LEU A 28 -11.86 45.89 10.18
C LEU A 28 -11.71 44.79 9.11
N ARG A 29 -12.42 43.68 9.31
CA ARG A 29 -12.45 42.54 8.39
C ARG A 29 -13.80 42.48 7.69
N PHE A 30 -13.80 42.21 6.39
CA PHE A 30 -14.99 41.99 5.60
C PHE A 30 -14.97 40.60 4.97
N TYR A 31 -16.15 40.05 4.71
CA TYR A 31 -16.33 38.74 4.11
C TYR A 31 -16.94 38.89 2.72
N ARG A 32 -16.27 38.36 1.72
CA ARG A 32 -16.72 38.29 0.32
C ARG A 32 -17.24 36.89 0.03
N PHE A 33 -18.52 36.76 -0.29
CA PHE A 33 -19.19 35.50 -0.60
C PHE A 33 -20.25 35.67 -1.70
N VAL A 34 -20.78 34.56 -2.22
CA VAL A 34 -21.87 34.56 -3.20
C VAL A 34 -23.20 34.35 -2.47
N ASP A 35 -24.18 35.21 -2.71
CA ASP A 35 -25.51 35.12 -2.11
C ASP A 35 -26.41 34.08 -2.81
N GLU A 36 -27.63 33.87 -2.31
CA GLU A 36 -28.58 32.90 -2.85
C GLU A 36 -29.06 33.24 -4.28
N SER A 37 -28.89 34.49 -4.70
CA SER A 37 -29.22 34.98 -6.05
C SER A 37 -28.04 34.89 -7.03
N GLY A 38 -26.88 34.39 -6.57
CA GLY A 38 -25.67 34.26 -7.38
C GLY A 38 -24.82 35.54 -7.47
N ASN A 39 -25.14 36.57 -6.69
CA ASN A 39 -24.39 37.83 -6.69
C ASN A 39 -23.24 37.81 -5.69
N MET A 40 -22.15 38.49 -6.03
CA MET A 40 -21.02 38.65 -5.13
C MET A 40 -21.29 39.78 -4.12
N VAL A 41 -21.33 39.42 -2.85
CA VAL A 41 -21.65 40.32 -1.73
C VAL A 41 -20.42 40.46 -0.82
N ILE A 42 -20.15 41.68 -0.39
CA ILE A 42 -19.16 42.00 0.65
C ILE A 42 -19.92 42.50 1.88
N SER A 43 -19.76 41.83 3.01
CA SER A 43 -20.48 42.15 4.25
C SER A 43 -19.56 42.02 5.47
N SER A 44 -19.86 42.73 6.54
CA SER A 44 -19.20 42.60 7.85
C SER A 44 -19.54 41.28 8.57
N SER A 45 -20.54 40.55 8.08
CA SER A 45 -20.94 39.23 8.59
C SER A 45 -21.45 38.32 7.48
N ILE A 46 -21.17 37.02 7.60
CA ILE A 46 -21.60 35.97 6.67
C ILE A 46 -22.63 35.04 7.33
N PRO A 47 -23.79 34.79 6.70
CA PRO A 47 -24.74 33.79 7.19
C PRO A 47 -24.13 32.37 7.19
N PRO A 48 -24.29 31.58 8.28
CA PRO A 48 -23.65 30.26 8.42
C PRO A 48 -23.96 29.28 7.28
N HIS A 49 -25.16 29.33 6.70
CA HIS A 49 -25.58 28.43 5.62
C HIS A 49 -24.91 28.73 4.28
N LEU A 50 -24.57 30.00 4.01
CA LEU A 50 -23.83 30.42 2.81
C LEU A 50 -22.34 30.16 2.97
N ALA A 51 -21.79 30.38 4.16
CA ALA A 51 -20.41 30.05 4.50
C ALA A 51 -20.10 28.57 4.23
N ALA A 52 -20.99 27.66 4.64
CA ALA A 52 -20.84 26.23 4.43
C ALA A 52 -20.98 25.81 2.95
N LYS A 53 -21.90 26.43 2.18
CA LYS A 53 -22.25 26.00 0.81
C LYS A 53 -21.41 26.60 -0.30
N GLY A 54 -20.83 27.79 -0.12
CA GLY A 54 -20.10 28.51 -1.18
C GLY A 54 -18.62 28.75 -0.89
N GLY A 55 -18.19 28.62 0.37
CA GLY A 55 -16.93 29.18 0.82
C GLY A 55 -16.97 30.71 0.84
N TYR A 56 -15.95 31.34 1.41
CA TYR A 56 -15.86 32.80 1.49
C TYR A 56 -14.42 33.29 1.52
N THR A 57 -14.21 34.55 1.17
CA THR A 57 -12.90 35.20 1.23
C THR A 57 -12.94 36.29 2.29
N VAL A 58 -12.02 36.27 3.24
CA VAL A 58 -11.81 37.37 4.21
C VAL A 58 -10.92 38.41 3.55
N ILE A 59 -11.34 39.67 3.59
CA ILE A 59 -10.63 40.82 3.02
C ILE A 59 -10.41 41.91 4.08
N ASP A 60 -9.35 42.69 3.92
CA ASP A 60 -9.09 43.88 4.75
C ASP A 60 -9.92 45.09 4.31
N ASP A 61 -9.81 46.19 5.05
CA ASP A 61 -10.44 47.49 4.78
C ASP A 61 -10.08 48.11 3.41
N LYS A 62 -9.00 47.62 2.78
CA LYS A 62 -8.50 48.04 1.46
C LYS A 62 -8.80 47.01 0.37
N GLY A 63 -9.61 45.98 0.67
CA GLY A 63 -10.03 44.94 -0.27
C GLY A 63 -8.95 43.90 -0.60
N ARG A 64 -7.86 43.84 0.15
CA ARG A 64 -6.81 42.82 -0.01
C ARG A 64 -7.26 41.52 0.64
N VAL A 65 -7.00 40.40 -0.04
CA VAL A 65 -7.36 39.07 0.45
C VAL A 65 -6.46 38.70 1.63
N LEU A 66 -7.07 38.51 2.79
CA LEU A 66 -6.39 38.04 4.00
C LEU A 66 -6.44 36.51 4.10
N GLU A 67 -7.59 35.90 3.76
CA GLU A 67 -7.80 34.46 3.88
C GLU A 67 -8.87 33.99 2.89
N LYS A 68 -8.73 32.78 2.34
CA LYS A 68 -9.74 32.15 1.48
C LYS A 68 -10.19 30.83 2.10
N VAL A 69 -11.43 30.79 2.58
CA VAL A 69 -12.04 29.60 3.17
C VAL A 69 -12.83 28.85 2.09
N PRO A 70 -12.40 27.64 1.71
CA PRO A 70 -13.08 26.86 0.66
C PRO A 70 -14.45 26.35 1.15
N LYS A 71 -15.32 26.02 0.20
CA LYS A 71 -16.62 25.38 0.45
C LYS A 71 -16.44 24.07 1.24
N ALA A 72 -17.38 23.76 2.15
CA ALA A 72 -17.40 22.46 2.82
C ALA A 72 -17.60 21.34 1.79
N LEU A 73 -16.77 20.29 1.86
CA LEU A 73 -16.86 19.14 0.94
C LEU A 73 -18.29 18.59 0.90
N THR A 74 -18.80 18.28 -0.29
CA THR A 74 -20.12 17.63 -0.38
C THR A 74 -20.06 16.23 0.25
N PRO A 75 -21.19 15.68 0.74
CA PRO A 75 -21.21 14.33 1.30
C PRO A 75 -20.56 13.27 0.40
N GLU A 76 -20.71 13.39 -0.92
CA GLU A 76 -20.10 12.50 -1.92
C GLU A 76 -18.56 12.64 -1.96
N GLN A 77 -18.04 13.87 -1.87
CA GLN A 77 -16.60 14.15 -1.83
C GLN A 77 -15.96 13.69 -0.50
N LEU A 78 -16.73 13.71 0.59
CA LEU A 78 -16.28 13.18 1.88
C LEU A 78 -16.22 11.64 1.87
N ILE A 79 -17.18 10.98 1.20
CA ILE A 79 -17.17 9.53 1.00
C ILE A 79 -15.98 9.12 0.12
N GLU A 80 -15.74 9.82 -0.99
CA GLU A 80 -14.61 9.54 -1.89
C GLU A 80 -13.27 9.74 -1.18
N LYS A 81 -13.11 10.82 -0.40
CA LYS A 81 -11.91 11.05 0.42
C LYS A 81 -11.70 9.94 1.45
N LYS A 82 -12.76 9.52 2.14
CA LYS A 82 -12.69 8.43 3.14
C LYS A 82 -12.34 7.09 2.49
N GLN A 83 -12.84 6.82 1.29
CA GLN A 83 -12.45 5.64 0.52
C GLN A 83 -10.96 5.69 0.13
N GLN A 84 -10.47 6.84 -0.33
CA GLN A 84 -9.05 7.02 -0.66
C GLN A 84 -8.13 6.87 0.56
N ASP A 85 -8.54 7.38 1.72
CA ASP A 85 -7.77 7.26 2.96
C ASP A 85 -7.72 5.80 3.45
N LEU A 86 -8.82 5.03 3.34
CA LEU A 86 -8.84 3.59 3.66
C LEU A 86 -7.96 2.76 2.71
N ILE A 87 -7.97 3.08 1.42
CA ILE A 87 -7.11 2.42 0.44
C ILE A 87 -5.63 2.71 0.74
N ARG A 88 -5.30 3.97 1.09
CA ARG A 88 -3.94 4.35 1.50
C ARG A 88 -3.50 3.61 2.76
N GLU A 89 -4.36 3.54 3.78
CA GLU A 89 -4.04 2.84 5.03
C GLU A 89 -3.82 1.33 4.80
N ALA A 90 -4.66 0.68 3.99
CA ALA A 90 -4.49 -0.72 3.63
C ALA A 90 -3.16 -0.97 2.89
N LEU A 91 -2.80 -0.07 1.97
CA LEU A 91 -1.54 -0.14 1.23
C LEU A 91 -0.32 0.05 2.13
N GLU A 92 -0.38 1.00 3.09
CA GLU A 92 0.69 1.23 4.06
C GLU A 92 0.88 0.02 4.99
N GLN A 93 -0.22 -0.60 5.45
CA GLN A 93 -0.17 -1.80 6.28
C GLN A 93 0.40 -3.00 5.50
N GLN A 94 -0.02 -3.21 4.26
CA GLN A 94 0.48 -4.28 3.41
C GLN A 94 1.98 -4.11 3.13
N ARG A 95 2.42 -2.86 2.86
CA ARG A 95 3.83 -2.53 2.67
C ARG A 95 4.66 -2.80 3.93
N ALA A 96 4.19 -2.35 5.09
CA ALA A 96 4.88 -2.59 6.36
C ALA A 96 4.98 -4.09 6.68
N GLN A 97 3.94 -4.86 6.40
CA GLN A 97 3.96 -6.31 6.56
C GLN A 97 4.97 -6.98 5.62
N GLN A 98 5.04 -6.55 4.36
CA GLN A 98 6.00 -7.08 3.40
C GLN A 98 7.44 -6.72 3.80
N GLU A 99 7.70 -5.46 4.17
CA GLU A 99 9.03 -5.01 4.64
C GLU A 99 9.47 -5.79 5.89
N ALA A 100 8.55 -6.08 6.82
CA ALA A 100 8.82 -6.90 7.99
C ALA A 100 9.13 -8.37 7.62
N ARG A 101 8.40 -8.95 6.66
CA ARG A 101 8.66 -10.31 6.14
C ARG A 101 10.01 -10.38 5.44
N ASP A 102 10.32 -9.41 4.58
CA ASP A 102 11.59 -9.31 3.87
C ASP A 102 12.77 -9.18 4.85
N LYS A 103 12.64 -8.32 5.85
CA LYS A 103 13.65 -8.18 6.90
C LYS A 103 13.83 -9.48 7.68
N THR A 104 12.75 -10.16 8.01
CA THR A 104 12.80 -11.46 8.70
C THR A 104 13.52 -12.49 7.84
N LEU A 105 13.19 -12.56 6.55
CA LEU A 105 13.81 -13.48 5.60
C LEU A 105 15.31 -13.26 5.49
N LEU A 106 15.76 -12.01 5.34
CA LEU A 106 17.18 -11.62 5.32
C LEU A 106 17.90 -11.82 6.66
N THR A 107 17.16 -11.86 7.77
CA THR A 107 17.74 -12.10 9.11
C THR A 107 17.90 -13.59 9.39
N LEU A 108 16.95 -14.42 8.93
CA LEU A 108 16.93 -15.84 9.19
C LEU A 108 17.88 -16.64 8.29
N TYR A 109 18.16 -16.14 7.08
CA TYR A 109 18.89 -16.88 6.06
C TYR A 109 19.97 -16.01 5.45
N SER A 110 21.16 -16.58 5.24
CA SER A 110 22.30 -15.88 4.65
C SER A 110 22.49 -16.22 3.16
N SER A 111 21.88 -17.30 2.68
CA SER A 111 21.87 -17.72 1.27
C SER A 111 20.61 -18.52 0.94
N THR A 112 20.34 -18.74 -0.36
CA THR A 112 19.26 -19.64 -0.80
C THR A 112 19.44 -21.07 -0.31
N ASP A 113 20.69 -21.55 -0.21
CA ASP A 113 20.99 -22.89 0.30
C ASP A 113 20.57 -23.04 1.77
N ASP A 114 20.66 -21.97 2.57
CA ASP A 114 20.18 -21.98 3.95
C ASP A 114 18.65 -22.18 4.01
N ILE A 115 17.92 -21.53 3.09
CA ILE A 115 16.47 -21.64 2.95
C ILE A 115 16.09 -23.07 2.53
N GLU A 116 16.81 -23.65 1.57
CA GLU A 116 16.59 -25.04 1.14
C GLU A 116 16.87 -26.04 2.26
N ARG A 117 17.94 -25.85 3.04
CA ARG A 117 18.21 -26.71 4.21
C ARG A 117 17.16 -26.56 5.31
N ALA A 118 16.59 -25.37 5.49
CA ALA A 118 15.47 -25.17 6.41
C ALA A 118 14.20 -25.88 5.90
N MET A 119 13.91 -25.78 4.60
CA MET A 119 12.80 -26.52 3.97
C MET A 119 12.96 -28.02 4.16
N GLN A 120 14.14 -28.59 3.85
CA GLN A 120 14.40 -30.02 4.00
C GLN A 120 14.22 -30.51 5.43
N ARG A 121 14.67 -29.72 6.43
CA ARG A 121 14.44 -30.04 7.85
C ARG A 121 12.95 -30.09 8.19
N GLN A 122 12.18 -29.10 7.77
CA GLN A 122 10.74 -29.07 8.03
C GLN A 122 10.00 -30.21 7.31
N LEU A 123 10.39 -30.54 6.09
CA LEU A 123 9.83 -31.69 5.36
C LEU A 123 10.17 -33.02 6.05
N ALA A 124 11.39 -33.17 6.57
CA ALA A 124 11.79 -34.35 7.32
C ALA A 124 10.96 -34.50 8.62
N GLU A 125 10.67 -33.41 9.33
CA GLU A 125 9.81 -33.46 10.51
C GLU A 125 8.38 -33.93 10.18
N ILE A 126 7.81 -33.46 9.06
CA ILE A 126 6.48 -33.91 8.61
C ILE A 126 6.54 -35.39 8.20
N GLU A 127 7.62 -35.80 7.54
CA GLU A 127 7.83 -37.17 7.11
C GLU A 127 7.92 -38.14 8.30
N GLU A 128 8.62 -37.78 9.38
CA GLU A 128 8.67 -38.60 10.59
C GLU A 128 7.28 -38.78 11.22
N LYS A 129 6.43 -37.73 11.18
CA LYS A 129 5.03 -37.83 11.63
C LYS A 129 4.22 -38.77 10.73
N ILE A 130 4.43 -38.73 9.41
CA ILE A 130 3.80 -39.67 8.47
C ILE A 130 4.20 -41.10 8.81
N ARG A 131 5.50 -41.39 8.94
CA ARG A 131 6.00 -42.73 9.28
C ARG A 131 5.45 -43.26 10.59
N THR A 132 5.31 -42.40 11.60
CA THR A 132 4.68 -42.75 12.88
C THR A 132 3.23 -43.19 12.67
N THR A 133 2.44 -42.40 11.93
CA THR A 133 1.05 -42.72 11.62
C THR A 133 0.89 -43.96 10.74
N GLU A 134 1.80 -44.21 9.81
CA GLU A 134 1.85 -45.48 9.07
C GLU A 134 2.11 -46.68 9.99
N GLY A 135 2.96 -46.51 11.01
CA GLY A 135 3.15 -47.50 12.07
C GLY A 135 1.87 -47.79 12.84
N ASP A 136 1.10 -46.75 13.17
CA ASP A 136 -0.19 -46.89 13.86
C ASP A 136 -1.24 -47.60 12.98
N ILE A 137 -1.25 -47.33 11.67
CA ILE A 137 -2.08 -48.06 10.71
C ILE A 137 -1.73 -49.55 10.72
N ARG A 138 -0.44 -49.90 10.60
CA ARG A 138 -0.01 -51.32 10.61
C ARG A 138 -0.46 -52.03 11.89
N ARG A 139 -0.31 -51.38 13.05
CA ARG A 139 -0.77 -51.92 14.34
C ARG A 139 -2.29 -52.10 14.39
N THR A 140 -3.04 -51.12 13.89
CA THR A 140 -4.51 -51.17 13.85
C THR A 140 -5.01 -52.27 12.92
N GLN A 141 -4.37 -52.45 11.77
CA GLN A 141 -4.66 -53.52 10.81
C GLN A 141 -4.34 -54.91 11.38
N GLN A 142 -3.23 -55.07 12.10
CA GLN A 142 -2.91 -56.33 12.78
C GLN A 142 -3.96 -56.68 13.84
N ASN A 143 -4.36 -55.71 14.67
CA ASN A 143 -5.42 -55.89 15.67
C ASN A 143 -6.75 -56.27 15.02
N LYS A 144 -7.07 -55.65 13.88
CA LYS A 144 -8.26 -55.99 13.10
C LYS A 144 -8.21 -57.43 12.62
N GLY A 145 -7.10 -57.87 12.04
CA GLY A 145 -6.91 -59.25 11.58
C GLY A 145 -7.13 -60.27 12.70
N GLN A 146 -6.62 -60.01 13.90
CA GLN A 146 -6.84 -60.87 15.07
C GLN A 146 -8.33 -60.96 15.46
N LYS A 147 -9.07 -59.85 15.38
CA LYS A 147 -10.51 -59.82 15.68
C LYS A 147 -11.34 -60.52 14.60
N GLU A 148 -10.96 -60.36 13.34
CA GLU A 148 -11.58 -61.05 12.21
C GLU A 148 -11.35 -62.56 12.29
N GLU A 149 -10.14 -63.01 12.67
CA GLU A 149 -9.86 -64.42 12.93
C GLU A 149 -10.70 -64.97 14.08
N GLN A 150 -10.82 -64.20 15.18
CA GLN A 150 -11.68 -64.57 16.30
C GLN A 150 -13.14 -64.73 15.86
N ALA A 151 -13.67 -63.78 15.07
CA ALA A 151 -15.02 -63.85 14.52
C ALA A 151 -15.20 -65.10 13.63
N ALA A 152 -14.28 -65.33 12.71
CA ALA A 152 -14.32 -66.48 11.79
C ALA A 152 -14.31 -67.82 12.55
N ASN A 153 -13.53 -67.94 13.63
CA ASN A 153 -13.52 -69.14 14.47
C ASN A 153 -14.86 -69.36 15.19
N VAL A 154 -15.56 -68.30 15.62
CA VAL A 154 -16.90 -68.43 16.18
C VAL A 154 -17.90 -68.91 15.12
N GLU A 155 -17.87 -68.33 13.93
CA GLU A 155 -18.76 -68.74 12.81
C GLU A 155 -18.53 -70.19 12.39
N ARG A 156 -17.27 -70.61 12.26
CA ARG A 156 -16.92 -72.01 11.95
C ARG A 156 -17.40 -72.99 13.01
N SER A 157 -17.54 -72.54 14.27
CA SER A 157 -18.13 -73.35 15.35
C SER A 157 -19.66 -73.39 15.32
N GLY A 158 -20.31 -72.83 14.28
CA GLY A 158 -21.77 -72.79 14.13
C GLY A 158 -22.47 -71.82 15.08
N ARG A 159 -21.72 -70.94 15.75
CA ARG A 159 -22.25 -69.95 16.70
C ARG A 159 -22.31 -68.57 16.06
N GLN A 160 -23.23 -67.75 16.54
CA GLN A 160 -23.31 -66.35 16.13
C GLN A 160 -22.14 -65.55 16.71
N VAL A 161 -21.50 -64.71 15.88
CA VAL A 161 -20.43 -63.81 16.33
C VAL A 161 -20.97 -62.82 17.37
N PRO A 162 -20.33 -62.68 18.55
CA PRO A 162 -20.71 -61.67 19.53
C PRO A 162 -20.67 -60.25 18.94
N LYS A 163 -21.73 -59.47 19.19
CA LYS A 163 -21.84 -58.06 18.71
C LYS A 163 -20.61 -57.21 19.05
N ARG A 164 -20.03 -57.42 20.25
CA ARG A 164 -18.81 -56.73 20.69
C ARG A 164 -17.63 -56.90 19.72
N ILE A 165 -17.43 -58.10 19.14
CA ILE A 165 -16.34 -58.34 18.20
C ILE A 165 -16.59 -57.56 16.90
N LEU A 166 -17.84 -57.55 16.41
CA LEU A 166 -18.22 -56.78 15.22
C LEU A 166 -18.07 -55.27 15.43
N GLU A 167 -18.42 -54.76 16.61
CA GLU A 167 -18.23 -53.36 16.99
C GLU A 167 -16.75 -52.99 17.08
N GLU A 168 -15.91 -53.85 17.67
CA GLU A 168 -14.45 -53.67 17.73
C GLU A 168 -13.84 -53.63 16.32
N ILE A 169 -14.25 -54.54 15.41
CA ILE A 169 -13.80 -54.53 14.00
C ILE A 169 -14.24 -53.22 13.30
N LYS A 170 -15.49 -52.79 13.51
CA LYS A 170 -16.01 -51.54 12.94
C LYS A 170 -15.21 -50.33 13.44
N HIS A 171 -14.89 -50.28 14.73
CA HIS A 171 -14.08 -49.23 15.32
C HIS A 171 -12.65 -49.20 14.74
N LEU A 172 -11.99 -50.36 14.62
CA LEU A 172 -10.65 -50.47 14.01
C LEU A 172 -10.65 -50.03 12.53
N ASN A 173 -11.73 -50.31 11.80
CA ASN A 173 -11.90 -49.81 10.43
C ASN A 173 -12.05 -48.29 10.37
N SER A 174 -12.86 -47.68 11.26
CA SER A 174 -12.99 -46.22 11.31
C SER A 174 -11.68 -45.55 11.72
N GLU A 175 -10.94 -46.17 12.63
CA GLU A 175 -9.65 -45.67 13.09
C GLU A 175 -8.60 -45.70 11.97
N THR A 176 -8.52 -46.80 11.22
CA THR A 176 -7.65 -46.90 10.03
C THR A 176 -7.93 -45.78 9.04
N LYS A 177 -9.22 -45.56 8.70
CA LYS A 177 -9.62 -44.46 7.80
C LYS A 177 -9.28 -43.07 8.33
N ARG A 178 -9.35 -42.88 9.65
CA ARG A 178 -8.98 -41.62 10.30
C ARG A 178 -7.48 -41.36 10.15
N LEU A 179 -6.65 -42.38 10.37
CA LEU A 179 -5.19 -42.29 10.23
C LEU A 179 -4.77 -42.10 8.77
N GLU A 180 -5.44 -42.72 7.81
CA GLU A 180 -5.20 -42.50 6.37
C GLU A 180 -5.45 -41.04 5.96
N LYS A 181 -6.56 -40.44 6.42
CA LYS A 181 -6.84 -39.01 6.20
C LYS A 181 -5.81 -38.10 6.86
N GLU A 182 -5.27 -38.50 8.01
CA GLU A 182 -4.21 -37.75 8.69
C GLU A 182 -2.92 -37.74 7.84
N ILE A 183 -2.57 -38.87 7.21
CA ILE A 183 -1.44 -38.94 6.28
C ILE A 183 -1.69 -38.04 5.06
N GLU A 184 -2.88 -38.09 4.47
CA GLU A 184 -3.25 -37.23 3.34
C GLU A 184 -3.09 -35.74 3.69
N ARG A 185 -3.60 -35.33 4.86
CA ARG A 185 -3.44 -33.96 5.37
C ARG A 185 -1.97 -33.57 5.49
N ARG A 186 -1.11 -34.44 6.01
CA ARG A 186 0.32 -34.16 6.15
C ARG A 186 1.06 -34.12 4.82
N ARG A 187 0.64 -34.92 3.83
CA ARG A 187 1.19 -34.81 2.46
C ARG A 187 0.82 -33.47 1.84
N ASN A 188 -0.41 -33.00 2.03
CA ASN A 188 -0.80 -31.66 1.61
C ASN A 188 0.02 -30.58 2.34
N GLU A 189 0.27 -30.75 3.64
CA GLU A 189 1.16 -29.87 4.42
C GLU A 189 2.59 -29.85 3.84
N GLN A 190 3.14 -30.99 3.40
CA GLN A 190 4.44 -31.02 2.71
C GLN A 190 4.44 -30.17 1.44
N GLU A 191 3.39 -30.23 0.62
CA GLU A 191 3.28 -29.43 -0.60
C GLU A 191 3.10 -27.93 -0.29
N GLU A 192 2.32 -27.58 0.72
CA GLU A 192 2.19 -26.20 1.20
C GLU A 192 3.53 -25.63 1.70
N VAL A 193 4.30 -26.44 2.44
CA VAL A 193 5.65 -26.09 2.89
C VAL A 193 6.55 -25.86 1.68
N LYS A 194 6.62 -26.79 0.73
CA LYS A 194 7.42 -26.62 -0.50
C LYS A 194 7.05 -25.34 -1.25
N ALA A 195 5.77 -25.10 -1.45
CA ALA A 195 5.29 -23.91 -2.17
C ALA A 195 5.63 -22.60 -1.44
N LYS A 196 5.57 -22.61 -0.10
CA LYS A 196 5.96 -21.45 0.71
C LYS A 196 7.46 -21.18 0.60
N PHE A 197 8.29 -22.19 0.81
CA PHE A 197 9.76 -22.04 0.72
C PHE A 197 10.21 -21.65 -0.69
N ALA A 198 9.57 -22.17 -1.75
CA ALA A 198 9.85 -21.72 -3.12
C ALA A 198 9.62 -20.21 -3.30
N LYS A 199 8.52 -19.67 -2.75
CA LYS A 199 8.26 -18.22 -2.77
C LYS A 199 9.29 -17.43 -1.96
N ASP A 200 9.71 -17.97 -0.81
CA ASP A 200 10.72 -17.36 0.04
C ASP A 200 12.10 -17.35 -0.66
N ILE A 201 12.48 -18.41 -1.38
CA ILE A 201 13.71 -18.47 -2.20
C ILE A 201 13.68 -17.41 -3.30
N GLU A 202 12.59 -17.35 -4.07
CA GLU A 202 12.44 -16.32 -5.12
C GLU A 202 12.49 -14.91 -4.55
N ARG A 203 11.81 -14.67 -3.41
CA ARG A 203 11.87 -13.38 -2.73
C ARG A 203 13.27 -13.06 -2.23
N PHE A 204 13.98 -14.03 -1.68
CA PHE A 204 15.34 -13.87 -1.18
C PHE A 204 16.32 -13.52 -2.32
N ARG A 205 16.23 -14.21 -3.46
CA ARG A 205 17.01 -13.88 -4.68
C ARG A 205 16.79 -12.43 -5.12
N VAL A 206 15.54 -11.98 -5.14
CA VAL A 206 15.19 -10.59 -5.48
C VAL A 206 15.77 -9.59 -4.46
N LEU A 207 15.80 -9.93 -3.18
CA LEU A 207 16.30 -9.05 -2.12
C LEU A 207 17.84 -8.98 -2.05
N THR A 208 18.53 -10.08 -2.38
CA THR A 208 19.99 -10.20 -2.29
C THR A 208 20.72 -9.94 -3.61
N GLY A 209 20.00 -9.98 -4.73
CA GLY A 209 20.58 -9.83 -6.06
C GLY A 209 21.46 -11.00 -6.49
N GLU A 210 21.40 -12.14 -5.80
CA GLU A 210 22.25 -13.32 -6.03
C GLU A 210 21.93 -14.06 -7.34
N ASP A 211 20.74 -13.89 -7.92
CA ASP A 211 20.45 -14.40 -9.26
C ASP A 211 19.47 -13.46 -9.96
N THR A 212 19.93 -12.89 -11.09
CA THR A 212 19.02 -12.37 -12.11
C THR A 212 18.42 -13.60 -12.80
N PRO A 213 17.11 -13.89 -12.66
CA PRO A 213 16.55 -15.09 -13.27
C PRO A 213 16.64 -15.01 -14.79
N GLU A 214 17.04 -16.13 -15.40
CA GLU A 214 16.94 -16.35 -16.85
C GLU A 214 15.48 -16.14 -17.29
N VAL A 215 15.30 -15.14 -18.15
CA VAL A 215 13.99 -14.61 -18.56
C VAL A 215 13.32 -15.60 -19.52
N PRO A 216 12.12 -16.14 -19.23
CA PRO A 216 11.33 -16.81 -20.25
C PRO A 216 10.90 -15.80 -21.32
N GLU A 217 10.99 -16.24 -22.59
CA GLU A 217 10.67 -15.49 -23.82
C GLU A 217 9.29 -14.79 -23.83
N PRO A 218 9.08 -13.78 -24.70
CA PRO A 218 8.12 -12.69 -24.53
C PRO A 218 6.64 -13.12 -24.48
N VAL A 219 5.94 -12.75 -23.40
CA VAL A 219 4.48 -12.65 -23.40
C VAL A 219 4.09 -11.26 -23.94
N ASP A 220 3.22 -11.22 -24.96
CA ASP A 220 2.62 -9.98 -25.44
C ASP A 220 1.77 -9.37 -24.32
N ILE A 221 2.19 -8.22 -23.80
CA ILE A 221 1.57 -7.65 -22.61
C ILE A 221 0.35 -6.82 -23.05
N SER A 222 -0.84 -7.33 -22.76
CA SER A 222 -2.08 -6.68 -23.13
C SER A 222 -2.30 -5.40 -22.31
N LYS A 223 -3.16 -4.49 -22.78
CA LYS A 223 -3.53 -3.29 -22.03
C LYS A 223 -4.26 -3.65 -20.72
N GLU A 224 -4.93 -4.80 -20.74
CA GLU A 224 -5.65 -5.41 -19.64
C GLU A 224 -4.70 -5.88 -18.54
N ASP A 225 -3.46 -6.22 -18.87
CA ASP A 225 -2.43 -6.62 -17.90
C ASP A 225 -1.83 -5.43 -17.14
N LEU A 226 -1.68 -4.29 -17.82
CA LEU A 226 -0.93 -3.15 -17.28
C LEU A 226 -1.74 -2.12 -16.51
N HIS A 227 -3.07 -2.10 -16.65
CA HIS A 227 -3.86 -1.10 -15.92
C HIS A 227 -3.78 -1.33 -14.40
N GLY A 228 -3.51 -0.32 -13.58
CA GLY A 228 -3.40 -0.49 -12.14
C GLY A 228 -2.48 0.53 -11.48
N ILE A 229 -2.28 0.36 -10.17
CA ILE A 229 -1.34 1.15 -9.38
C ILE A 229 -0.06 0.31 -9.25
N TRP A 230 1.07 0.87 -9.64
CA TRP A 230 2.37 0.20 -9.70
C TRP A 230 3.38 0.95 -8.85
N ILE A 231 4.08 0.22 -7.98
CA ILE A 231 5.03 0.79 -7.02
C ILE A 231 6.39 0.13 -7.21
N SER A 232 7.45 0.93 -7.38
CA SER A 232 8.82 0.41 -7.54
C SER A 232 9.33 -0.24 -6.26
N GLY A 233 10.00 -1.37 -6.38
CA GLY A 233 10.72 -2.03 -5.29
C GLY A 233 11.97 -1.27 -4.81
N ALA A 234 12.58 -1.76 -3.72
CA ALA A 234 13.72 -1.12 -3.05
C ALA A 234 15.03 -1.09 -3.86
N VAL A 235 15.05 -1.69 -5.06
CA VAL A 235 16.21 -1.76 -5.96
C VAL A 235 16.54 -0.38 -6.57
N SER A 236 15.60 0.56 -6.58
CA SER A 236 15.80 1.91 -7.09
C SER A 236 16.06 2.92 -5.98
N ASP A 237 17.08 3.76 -6.14
CA ASP A 237 17.32 4.93 -5.28
C ASP A 237 16.13 5.91 -5.33
N THR A 238 15.47 6.01 -6.49
CA THR A 238 14.27 6.83 -6.68
C THR A 238 13.02 5.96 -6.54
N LYS A 239 12.11 6.35 -5.64
CA LYS A 239 10.82 5.65 -5.49
C LYS A 239 9.85 6.14 -6.56
N HIS A 240 9.27 5.22 -7.31
CA HIS A 240 8.30 5.48 -8.36
C HIS A 240 6.94 4.91 -7.98
N GLU A 241 5.89 5.67 -8.27
CA GLU A 241 4.50 5.25 -8.19
C GLU A 241 3.79 5.65 -9.48
N MET A 242 3.11 4.72 -10.11
CA MET A 242 2.48 4.91 -11.41
C MET A 242 1.05 4.39 -11.41
N ILE A 243 0.13 5.18 -11.96
CA ILE A 243 -1.26 4.81 -12.17
C ILE A 243 -1.51 4.73 -13.66
N LEU A 244 -1.87 3.53 -14.13
CA LEU A 244 -2.21 3.23 -15.50
C LEU A 244 -3.70 2.94 -15.60
N THR A 245 -4.48 3.82 -16.21
CA THR A 245 -5.93 3.61 -16.35
C THR A 245 -6.25 2.78 -17.61
N LYS A 246 -7.35 2.01 -17.59
CA LYS A 246 -7.85 1.26 -18.78
C LYS A 246 -8.08 2.16 -20.00
N LYS A 247 -8.43 3.42 -19.78
CA LYS A 247 -8.65 4.42 -20.84
C LYS A 247 -7.35 4.96 -21.46
N GLY A 248 -6.18 4.60 -20.91
CA GLY A 248 -4.87 5.02 -21.43
C GLY A 248 -4.32 6.30 -20.81
N SER A 249 -4.91 6.81 -19.73
CA SER A 249 -4.34 7.93 -18.94
C SER A 249 -3.30 7.43 -17.95
N LEU A 250 -2.23 8.20 -17.79
CA LEU A 250 -1.06 7.97 -16.95
C LEU A 250 -0.92 9.08 -15.91
N THR A 251 -0.67 8.66 -14.67
CA THR A 251 -0.10 9.50 -13.60
C THR A 251 1.15 8.82 -13.07
N TRP A 252 2.28 9.53 -13.02
CA TRP A 252 3.54 8.96 -12.53
C TRP A 252 4.25 9.93 -11.58
N VAL A 253 4.39 9.53 -10.33
CA VAL A 253 5.16 10.22 -9.29
C VAL A 253 6.53 9.56 -9.12
N SER A 254 7.58 10.36 -9.06
CA SER A 254 8.92 9.92 -8.68
C SER A 254 9.47 10.77 -7.54
N ASN A 255 9.96 10.14 -6.48
CA ASN A 255 10.58 10.77 -5.33
C ASN A 255 12.07 10.43 -5.33
N ALA A 256 12.90 11.40 -5.70
CA ALA A 256 14.35 11.22 -5.75
C ALA A 256 14.97 11.31 -4.34
N PRO A 257 16.12 10.67 -4.09
CA PRO A 257 16.89 10.85 -2.85
C PRO A 257 17.25 12.31 -2.56
N SER A 258 17.36 13.12 -3.62
CA SER A 258 17.58 14.56 -3.55
C SER A 258 16.40 15.32 -2.93
N GLY A 259 15.29 14.66 -2.60
CA GLY A 259 14.05 15.22 -2.04
C GLY A 259 13.18 15.95 -3.08
N ILE A 260 13.54 15.87 -4.35
CA ILE A 260 12.73 16.41 -5.45
C ILE A 260 11.64 15.40 -5.77
N ARG A 261 10.38 15.86 -5.73
CA ARG A 261 9.22 15.10 -6.17
C ARG A 261 8.83 15.56 -7.57
N THR A 262 8.68 14.62 -8.50
CA THR A 262 8.21 14.91 -9.86
C THR A 262 6.93 14.15 -10.14
N LEU A 263 5.87 14.88 -10.51
CA LEU A 263 4.61 14.36 -11.02
C LEU A 263 4.58 14.52 -12.53
N ARG A 264 4.32 13.44 -13.25
CA ARG A 264 4.13 13.41 -14.71
C ARG A 264 2.71 12.98 -15.00
N ILE A 265 2.02 13.72 -15.87
CA ILE A 265 0.66 13.41 -16.31
C ILE A 265 0.67 13.28 -17.82
N GLY A 266 -0.01 12.26 -18.34
CA GLY A 266 -0.22 12.13 -19.76
C GLY A 266 -0.92 10.84 -20.13
N ASN A 267 -0.43 10.18 -21.17
CA ASN A 267 -1.06 8.98 -21.72
C ASN A 267 -0.07 7.82 -21.78
N TRP A 268 -0.59 6.61 -21.83
CA TRP A 268 0.19 5.39 -22.01
C TRP A 268 -0.45 4.44 -23.02
N LYS A 269 0.40 3.61 -23.63
CA LYS A 269 0.03 2.47 -24.47
C LYS A 269 1.00 1.32 -24.24
N SER A 270 0.54 0.08 -24.35
CA SER A 270 1.41 -1.07 -24.50
C SER A 270 1.83 -1.21 -25.97
N GLU A 271 3.09 -1.53 -26.21
CA GLU A 271 3.60 -1.86 -27.53
C GLU A 271 4.56 -3.06 -27.40
N LYS A 272 4.08 -4.27 -27.72
CA LYS A 272 4.83 -5.53 -27.59
C LYS A 272 5.43 -5.68 -26.18
N GLN A 273 6.72 -5.40 -26.04
CA GLN A 273 7.51 -5.47 -24.81
C GLN A 273 7.91 -4.09 -24.29
N ALA A 274 7.09 -3.06 -24.47
CA ALA A 274 7.39 -1.73 -23.98
C ALA A 274 6.14 -1.02 -23.48
N LEU A 275 6.31 -0.25 -22.41
CA LEU A 275 5.38 0.78 -21.99
C LEU A 275 5.76 2.09 -22.68
N LEU A 276 4.91 2.54 -23.60
CA LEU A 276 5.03 3.86 -24.20
C LEU A 276 4.28 4.87 -23.31
N VAL A 277 4.99 5.90 -22.89
CA VAL A 277 4.48 6.99 -22.07
C VAL A 277 4.62 8.28 -22.85
N THR A 278 3.52 9.01 -23.01
CA THR A 278 3.53 10.39 -23.49
C THR A 278 3.25 11.29 -22.31
N VAL A 279 4.21 12.14 -21.93
CA VAL A 279 4.06 13.12 -20.85
C VAL A 279 3.57 14.43 -21.47
N ASN A 280 2.41 14.88 -21.02
CA ASN A 280 1.80 16.14 -21.46
C ASN A 280 2.14 17.29 -20.49
N SER A 281 2.32 16.95 -19.21
CA SER A 281 2.60 17.92 -18.15
C SER A 281 3.50 17.30 -17.09
N ARG A 282 4.45 18.11 -16.61
CA ARG A 282 5.38 17.74 -15.55
C ARG A 282 5.35 18.81 -14.47
N GLN A 283 5.15 18.39 -13.23
CA GLN A 283 5.25 19.23 -12.05
C GLN A 283 6.42 18.75 -11.19
N THR A 284 7.35 19.63 -10.88
CA THR A 284 8.44 19.35 -9.95
C THR A 284 8.19 20.14 -8.66
N THR A 285 8.47 19.51 -7.53
CA THR A 285 8.42 20.12 -6.20
C THR A 285 9.77 19.86 -5.55
N ASP A 286 10.46 20.93 -5.18
CA ASP A 286 11.75 20.83 -4.49
C ASP A 286 11.56 20.57 -2.99
N LYS A 287 12.69 20.41 -2.28
CA LYS A 287 12.73 20.19 -0.82
C LYS A 287 12.11 21.33 -0.01
N GLN A 288 12.04 22.55 -0.57
CA GLN A 288 11.42 23.70 0.08
C GLN A 288 9.94 23.85 -0.25
N GLY A 289 9.35 22.92 -1.03
CA GLY A 289 7.95 22.96 -1.44
C GLY A 289 7.66 23.90 -2.60
N LYS A 290 8.69 24.47 -3.25
CA LYS A 290 8.50 25.31 -4.44
C LYS A 290 8.10 24.42 -5.61
N VAL A 291 7.04 24.81 -6.28
CA VAL A 291 6.46 24.08 -7.41
C VAL A 291 6.85 24.74 -8.73
N ALA A 292 7.33 23.95 -9.68
CA ALA A 292 7.47 24.35 -11.08
C ALA A 292 6.63 23.42 -11.97
N LEU A 293 5.80 24.01 -12.82
CA LEU A 293 4.95 23.30 -13.78
C LEU A 293 5.46 23.57 -15.20
N GLU A 294 5.55 22.50 -15.99
CA GLU A 294 6.02 22.52 -17.36
C GLU A 294 5.01 21.76 -18.24
N GLN A 295 4.51 22.40 -19.30
CA GLN A 295 3.77 21.71 -20.36
C GLN A 295 4.78 21.17 -21.37
N THR A 296 4.64 19.90 -21.75
CA THR A 296 5.59 19.23 -22.65
C THR A 296 4.85 18.19 -23.50
N SER A 297 5.50 17.66 -24.51
CA SER A 297 5.00 16.53 -25.30
C SER A 297 6.14 15.55 -25.50
N GLU A 298 6.64 15.03 -24.39
CA GLU A 298 7.77 14.12 -24.36
C GLU A 298 7.26 12.68 -24.41
N GLN A 299 7.67 11.93 -25.43
CA GLN A 299 7.39 10.51 -25.52
C GLN A 299 8.61 9.72 -25.03
N LYS A 300 8.38 8.82 -24.07
CA LYS A 300 9.38 7.89 -23.55
C LYS A 300 8.93 6.46 -23.74
N ARG A 301 9.88 5.61 -24.12
CA ARG A 301 9.69 4.17 -24.25
C ARG A 301 10.42 3.48 -23.12
N TYR A 302 9.69 2.71 -22.32
CA TYR A 302 10.23 1.93 -21.22
C TYR A 302 10.15 0.45 -21.59
N PRO A 303 11.28 -0.20 -21.96
CA PRO A 303 11.31 -1.63 -22.23
C PRO A 303 10.82 -2.42 -21.00
N VAL A 304 9.95 -3.39 -21.24
CA VAL A 304 9.53 -4.37 -20.24
C VAL A 304 10.50 -5.54 -20.32
N LYS A 305 11.22 -5.77 -19.22
CA LYS A 305 12.20 -6.86 -19.08
C LYS A 305 11.59 -8.14 -18.54
N GLY A 306 10.42 -8.04 -17.91
CA GLY A 306 9.66 -9.18 -17.41
C GLY A 306 8.27 -8.76 -16.93
N TYR A 307 7.31 -9.67 -17.02
CA TYR A 307 5.95 -9.48 -16.50
C TYR A 307 5.42 -10.82 -15.99
N GLN A 308 5.02 -10.87 -14.71
CA GLN A 308 4.43 -12.07 -14.11
C GLN A 308 3.39 -11.68 -13.06
N SER A 309 2.14 -12.05 -13.30
CA SER A 309 0.97 -11.86 -12.42
C SER A 309 0.73 -10.41 -11.96
N ASN A 310 1.47 -9.95 -10.96
CA ASN A 310 1.35 -8.63 -10.33
C ASN A 310 2.69 -7.88 -10.29
N ILE A 311 3.72 -8.34 -11.01
CA ILE A 311 5.02 -7.68 -11.09
C ILE A 311 5.34 -7.39 -12.56
N ILE A 312 5.76 -6.15 -12.82
CA ILE A 312 6.34 -5.73 -14.09
C ILE A 312 7.75 -5.19 -13.85
N VAL A 313 8.72 -5.57 -14.66
CA VAL A 313 10.07 -5.03 -14.62
C VAL A 313 10.26 -4.08 -15.78
N LEU A 314 10.46 -2.79 -15.47
CA LEU A 314 10.71 -1.77 -16.47
C LEU A 314 12.18 -1.37 -16.49
N GLU A 315 12.76 -1.24 -17.67
CA GLU A 315 14.07 -0.61 -17.83
C GLU A 315 13.90 0.92 -17.79
N ILE A 316 14.46 1.53 -16.75
CA ILE A 316 14.45 2.98 -16.53
C ILE A 316 15.90 3.41 -16.34
N GLU A 317 16.38 4.32 -17.19
CA GLU A 317 17.75 4.85 -17.13
C GLU A 317 18.83 3.74 -17.12
N GLY A 318 18.60 2.66 -17.87
CA GLY A 318 19.51 1.51 -17.98
C GLY A 318 19.47 0.55 -16.79
N LYS A 319 18.61 0.79 -15.78
CA LYS A 319 18.40 -0.11 -14.64
C LYS A 319 17.09 -0.88 -14.79
N ALA A 320 17.09 -2.17 -14.49
CA ALA A 320 15.87 -2.97 -14.40
C ALA A 320 15.19 -2.71 -13.05
N ILE A 321 14.06 -1.99 -13.06
CA ILE A 321 13.32 -1.62 -11.86
C ILE A 321 12.06 -2.48 -11.79
N PRO A 322 11.93 -3.35 -10.77
CA PRO A 322 10.70 -4.10 -10.54
C PRO A 322 9.63 -3.17 -9.96
N PHE A 323 8.41 -3.26 -10.49
CA PHE A 323 7.21 -2.62 -9.99
C PHE A 323 6.21 -3.69 -9.59
N SER A 324 5.65 -3.57 -8.39
CA SER A 324 4.57 -4.42 -7.90
C SER A 324 3.23 -3.71 -8.03
N ARG A 325 2.22 -4.44 -8.48
CA ARG A 325 0.83 -3.97 -8.57
C ARG A 325 0.27 -3.93 -7.15
N SER A 326 -0.17 -2.75 -6.75
CA SER A 326 -1.01 -2.57 -5.58
C SER A 326 -2.44 -2.86 -6.03
N ASP A 327 -2.97 -4.01 -5.62
CA ASP A 327 -4.37 -4.39 -5.85
C ASP A 327 -5.33 -3.55 -5.00
#